data_AF-A0A826J9T3-F1
#
_entry.id   AF-A0A826J9T3-F1
#
_cell.length_a   1.000
_cell.length_b   1.000
_cell.length_c   1.000
_cell.angle_alpha   90.00
_cell.angle_beta   90.00
_cell.angle_gamma   90.00
#
_symmetry.space_group_name_H-M   'P 1'
#
loop_
_entity.id
_entity.type
_entity.pdbx_description
1 polymer ?
#
loop_
_entity_poly.entity_id
_entity_poly.type
_entity_poly.pdbx_seq_one_letter_code
_entity_poly.pdbx_strand_id
1 'polypeptide(L)' 'EKILTPTEWKLLRVKLEGKQLPAQTPTLKWACLKLAKLGRWHDSKRTSSPGWVVMWDGWFRHQDMAEGYLVMKSLDQEI' A
#
# COMPACT_ATOMS: atom_id res chain seq x y z
N GLU A 1 11.81 0.26 13.50
CA GLU A 1 11.51 1.15 12.36
C GLU A 1 10.12 0.88 11.81
N LYS A 2 9.35 1.92 11.46
CA LYS A 2 8.07 1.77 10.75
C LYS A 2 8.33 2.02 9.26
N ILE A 3 8.22 0.99 8.43
CA ILE A 3 8.51 1.05 6.98
C ILE A 3 7.46 1.87 6.23
N LEU A 4 6.21 1.89 6.72
CA LEU A 4 5.13 2.71 6.17
C LEU A 4 4.66 3.72 7.21
N THR A 5 4.47 4.96 6.78
CA THR A 5 3.82 6.00 7.55
C THR A 5 2.33 5.68 7.79
N PRO A 6 1.68 6.32 8.78
CA PRO A 6 0.26 6.11 9.04
C PRO A 6 -0.65 6.37 7.83
N THR A 7 -0.31 7.36 7.00
CA THR A 7 -1.07 7.71 5.80
C THR A 7 -0.93 6.62 4.74
N GLU A 8 0.28 6.14 4.52
CA GLU A 8 0.60 5.18 3.47
C GLU A 8 -0.09 3.82 3.63
N TRP A 9 -0.12 3.25 4.84
CA TRP A 9 -0.79 1.96 5.03
C TRP A 9 -2.31 2.09 4.97
N LYS A 10 -2.86 3.24 5.39
CA LYS A 10 -4.29 3.56 5.25
C LYS A 10 -4.67 3.69 3.78
N LEU A 11 -3.88 4.41 2.99
CA LEU A 11 -4.07 4.57 1.56
C LEU A 11 -4.03 3.21 0.83
N LEU A 12 -3.02 2.39 1.15
CA LEU A 12 -2.87 1.03 0.63
C LEU A 12 -4.12 0.18 0.90
N ARG A 13 -4.69 0.32 2.10
CA ARG A 13 -5.90 -0.41 2.50
C ARG A 13 -7.15 0.08 1.78
N VAL A 14 -7.36 1.38 1.71
CA VAL A 14 -8.51 1.98 1.01
C VAL A 14 -8.49 1.55 -0.45
N LYS A 15 -7.33 1.60 -1.12
CA LYS A 15 -7.20 1.19 -2.52
C LYS A 15 -7.51 -0.30 -2.75
N LEU A 16 -7.02 -1.19 -1.89
CA LEU A 16 -7.11 -2.64 -2.11
C LEU A 16 -8.36 -3.29 -1.55
N GLU A 17 -8.86 -2.80 -0.42
CA GLU A 17 -9.95 -3.43 0.32
C GLU A 17 -11.25 -2.63 0.24
N GLY A 18 -11.21 -1.31 0.00
CA GLY A 18 -12.40 -0.45 0.02
C GLY A 18 -13.18 -0.48 1.34
N LYS A 19 -12.58 -1.03 2.41
CA LYS A 19 -13.21 -1.28 3.72
C LYS A 19 -12.75 -0.25 4.75
N GLN A 20 -13.50 -0.15 5.85
CA GLN A 20 -13.16 0.67 7.00
C GLN A 20 -11.75 0.37 7.54
N LEU A 21 -11.10 1.42 8.02
CA LEU A 21 -9.75 1.35 8.58
C LEU A 21 -9.79 0.64 9.95
N PRO A 22 -8.92 -0.37 10.18
CA PRO A 22 -8.83 -1.04 11.47
C PRO A 22 -8.30 -0.08 12.53
N ALA A 23 -8.67 -0.31 13.79
CA ALA A 23 -8.13 0.44 14.92
C ALA A 23 -6.62 0.19 15.13
N GLN A 24 -6.11 -0.97 14.72
CA GLN A 24 -4.72 -1.38 14.92
C GLN A 24 -3.90 -1.26 13.63
N THR A 25 -2.62 -0.89 13.80
CA THR A 25 -1.65 -0.83 12.70
C THR A 25 -1.41 -2.25 12.17
N PRO A 26 -1.45 -2.46 10.84
CA PRO A 26 -1.23 -3.79 10.28
C PRO A 26 0.21 -4.28 10.50
N THR A 27 0.39 -5.60 10.44
CA THR A 27 1.70 -6.24 10.58
C THR A 27 2.58 -6.00 9.35
N LEU A 28 3.91 -6.13 9.50
CA LEU A 28 4.84 -6.03 8.37
C LEU A 28 4.53 -7.07 7.27
N LYS A 29 4.20 -8.30 7.66
CA LYS A 29 3.77 -9.36 6.74
C LYS A 29 2.56 -8.92 5.91
N TRP A 30 1.57 -8.28 6.55
CA TRP A 30 0.43 -7.73 5.84
C TRP A 30 0.87 -6.68 4.82
N ALA A 31 1.72 -5.72 5.23
CA ALA A 31 2.19 -4.65 4.35
C ALA A 31 2.91 -5.22 3.11
N CYS A 32 3.81 -6.18 3.29
CA CYS A 32 4.52 -6.83 2.19
C CYS A 32 3.56 -7.53 1.22
N LEU A 33 2.58 -8.30 1.74
CA LEU A 33 1.62 -9.02 0.89
C LEU A 33 0.70 -8.06 0.12
N LYS A 34 0.32 -6.93 0.73
CA LYS A 34 -0.50 -5.92 0.06
C LYS A 34 0.27 -5.15 -1.01
N LEU A 35 1.53 -4.80 -0.74
CA LEU A 35 2.42 -4.23 -1.75
C LEU A 35 2.62 -5.20 -2.91
N ALA A 36 2.89 -6.47 -2.64
CA ALA A 36 2.98 -7.49 -3.69
C ALA A 36 1.69 -7.59 -4.51
N LYS A 37 0.52 -7.50 -3.86
CA LYS A 37 -0.77 -7.49 -4.56
C LYS A 37 -0.93 -6.27 -5.48
N LEU A 38 -0.44 -5.09 -5.09
CA LEU A 38 -0.36 -3.93 -6.00
C LEU A 38 0.57 -4.20 -7.19
N GLY A 39 1.66 -4.92 -6.98
CA GLY A 39 2.59 -5.42 -8.00
C GLY A 39 2.05 -6.62 -8.81
N ARG A 40 0.73 -6.83 -8.85
CA ARG A 40 0.04 -7.91 -9.59
C ARG A 40 0.47 -9.33 -9.17
N TRP A 41 0.83 -9.51 -7.91
CA TRP A 41 1.08 -10.85 -7.36
C TRP A 41 -0.22 -11.56 -6.98
N HIS A 42 -0.36 -12.80 -7.45
CA HIS A 42 -1.55 -13.63 -7.24
C HIS A 42 -1.29 -14.87 -6.38
N ASP A 43 -0.07 -15.07 -5.89
CA ASP A 43 0.36 -16.28 -5.17
C ASP A 43 0.03 -17.58 -5.92
N SER A 44 0.20 -17.60 -7.25
CA SER A 44 -0.19 -18.74 -8.10
C SER A 44 0.54 -20.04 -7.75
N LYS A 45 1.75 -19.95 -7.19
CA LYS A 45 2.57 -21.09 -6.75
C LYS A 45 2.42 -21.41 -5.25
N ARG A 46 1.56 -20.68 -4.51
CA ARG A 46 1.32 -20.84 -3.06
C ARG A 46 2.60 -20.84 -2.21
N THR A 47 3.63 -20.12 -2.65
CA THR A 47 4.90 -20.01 -1.93
C THR A 47 4.85 -18.91 -0.86
N SER A 48 3.79 -18.10 -0.84
CA SER A 48 3.61 -16.97 0.10
C SER A 48 4.76 -15.94 0.09
N SER A 49 5.62 -15.99 -0.92
CA SER A 49 6.87 -15.23 -1.00
C SER A 49 6.95 -14.48 -2.34
N PRO A 50 6.64 -13.18 -2.36
CA PRO A 50 6.77 -12.36 -3.56
C PRO A 50 8.24 -12.16 -3.94
N GLY A 51 8.54 -12.16 -5.24
CA GLY A 51 9.87 -11.82 -5.75
C GLY A 51 10.16 -10.31 -5.65
N TRP A 52 11.44 -9.93 -5.68
CA TRP A 52 11.87 -8.54 -5.55
C TRP A 52 11.25 -7.60 -6.61
N VAL A 53 11.18 -8.03 -7.87
CA VAL A 53 10.60 -7.24 -8.98
C VAL A 53 9.13 -6.88 -8.71
N VAL A 54 8.37 -7.85 -8.19
CA VAL A 54 6.96 -7.67 -7.82
C VAL A 54 6.82 -6.72 -6.63
N MET A 55 7.70 -6.84 -5.64
CA MET A 55 7.75 -5.94 -4.49
C MET A 55 8.07 -4.51 -4.93
N TRP A 56 9.02 -4.34 -5.84
CA TRP A 56 9.39 -3.03 -6.38
C TRP A 56 8.25 -2.38 -7.17
N ASP A 57 7.62 -3.10 -8.10
CA ASP A 57 6.46 -2.58 -8.86
C ASP A 57 5.31 -2.21 -7.92
N GLY A 58 5.05 -3.03 -6.91
CA GLY A 58 4.05 -2.76 -5.89
C GLY A 58 4.33 -1.52 -5.04
N TRP A 59 5.60 -1.33 -4.64
CA TRP A 59 6.05 -0.15 -3.90
C TRP A 59 6.00 1.12 -4.76
N PHE A 60 6.47 1.06 -6.01
CA PHE A 60 6.47 2.22 -6.92
C PHE A 60 5.05 2.75 -7.13
N ARG A 61 4.10 1.87 -7.45
CA ARG A 61 2.67 2.22 -7.59
C ARG A 61 2.07 2.80 -6.30
N HIS A 62 2.53 2.34 -5.15
CA HIS A 62 2.08 2.83 -3.86
C HIS A 62 2.59 4.25 -3.60
N GLN A 63 3.83 4.56 -3.99
CA GLN A 63 4.39 5.91 -3.91
C GLN A 63 3.67 6.89 -4.85
N ASP A 64 3.41 6.51 -6.11
CA ASP A 64 2.63 7.34 -7.05
C ASP A 64 1.26 7.71 -6.48
N MET A 65 0.59 6.75 -5.84
CA MET A 65 -0.69 7.01 -5.18
C MET A 65 -0.54 7.93 -3.95
N ALA A 66 0.54 7.78 -3.18
CA ALA A 66 0.79 8.60 -2.00
C ALA A 66 1.06 10.05 -2.39
N GLU A 67 1.83 10.27 -3.46
CA GLU A 67 2.05 11.59 -4.06
C GLU A 67 0.73 12.20 -4.51
N GLY A 68 -0.08 11.47 -5.29
CA GLY A 68 -1.39 11.95 -5.74
C GLY A 68 -2.32 12.32 -4.58
N TYR A 69 -2.31 11.55 -3.50
CA TYR A 69 -3.07 11.88 -2.28
C TYR A 69 -2.59 13.18 -1.63
N LEU A 70 -1.27 13.40 -1.54
CA LEU A 70 -0.72 14.62 -0.96
C LEU A 70 -1.04 15.86 -1.79
N VAL A 71 -0.93 15.77 -3.12
CA VAL A 71 -1.30 16.84 -4.05
C VAL A 71 -2.78 17.20 -3.92
N MET A 72 -3.67 16.20 -3.90
CA MET A 72 -5.10 16.44 -3.72
C MET A 72 -5.39 17.09 -2.37
N LYS A 73 -4.74 16.61 -1.29
CA LYS A 73 -4.91 17.17 0.05
C LYS A 73 -4.44 18.61 0.14
N SER A 74 -3.36 19.00 -0.55
CA SER A 74 -2.92 20.41 -0.56
C SER A 74 -3.91 21.31 -1.29
N LEU A 75 -4.53 20.83 -2.38
CA LEU A 75 -5.56 21.59 -3.11
C LEU A 75 -6.84 21.78 -2.27
N ASP A 76 -7.29 20.75 -1.54
CA ASP A 76 -8.45 20.85 -0.66
C ASP A 76 -8.27 21.85 0.50
N GLN A 77 -7.02 22.20 0.85
CA GLN A 77 -6.72 23.18 1.91
C GLN A 77 -6.75 24.64 1.41
N GLU A 78 -6.77 24.85 0.09
CA GLU A 78 -6.82 26.18 -0.54
C GLU A 78 -8.27 26.65 -0.84
N ILE A 79 -9.25 25.74 -0.72
CA ILE A 79 -10.69 25.99 -0.94
C ILE A 79 -11.40 26.23 0.40
#